data_AF-A0A015KJ92-F1
#
_entry.id   AF-A0A015KJ92-F1
#
_cell.length_a   1.000
_cell.length_b   1.000
_cell.length_c   1.000
_cell.angle_alpha   90.00
_cell.angle_beta   90.00
_cell.angle_gamma   90.00
#
_symmetry.space_group_name_H-M   'P 1'
#
loop_
_entity.id
_entity.type
_entity.pdbx_description
1 polymer ?
#
loop_
_entity_poly.entity_id
_entity_poly.type
_entity_poly.pdbx_seq_one_letter_code
_entity_poly.pdbx_strand_id
1 'polypeptide(L)'
;MLEQIDRFLNDKEFVNMSSYKTDAKSGKPIKYLQDTKKALWERFAEEYPNGMRHTSFMICLEGGQYVYRENLGGLCSTCNDCGYMVFGDIGKRLLTKLQELCRYIRREYSKELEVTAAGIAVHNSCISHCIRHAFRDCNLNHPVTCSKCESIFSFFEELKAAISEEYFEILDEYQQKLIAWMAHHARKIYLNIHVRTNLEKLDEEGTVMIVNYKIRILPQSARETKTEFFGKRG
;
A
#
# COMPACT_ATOMS: atom_id res chain seq x y z
N MET A 1 -31.01 7.99 -12.04
CA MET A 1 -30.00 9.03 -11.74
C MET A 1 -29.30 8.75 -10.40
N LEU A 2 -30.00 8.69 -9.26
CA LEU A 2 -29.39 8.37 -7.96
C LEU A 2 -28.80 6.94 -7.88
N GLU A 3 -29.42 5.96 -8.53
CA GLU A 3 -28.88 4.58 -8.59
C GLU A 3 -27.58 4.47 -9.41
N GLN A 4 -27.40 5.32 -10.42
CA GLN A 4 -26.19 5.29 -11.28
C GLN A 4 -24.99 5.81 -10.51
N ILE A 5 -25.14 6.95 -9.83
CA ILE A 5 -24.05 7.49 -9.00
C ILE A 5 -23.78 6.59 -7.78
N ASP A 6 -24.82 5.98 -7.17
CA ASP A 6 -24.60 5.05 -6.07
C ASP A 6 -23.86 3.79 -6.52
N ARG A 7 -24.21 3.22 -7.69
CA ARG A 7 -23.45 2.11 -8.29
C ARG A 7 -21.99 2.50 -8.53
N PHE A 8 -21.76 3.63 -9.19
CA PHE A 8 -20.42 4.13 -9.49
C PHE A 8 -19.58 4.39 -8.22
N LEU A 9 -20.18 4.99 -7.18
CA LEU A 9 -19.50 5.32 -5.92
C LEU A 9 -19.43 4.14 -4.93
N ASN A 10 -19.96 2.97 -5.28
CA ASN A 10 -19.77 1.71 -4.55
C ASN A 10 -18.86 0.74 -5.31
N ASP A 11 -18.44 1.09 -6.52
CA ASP A 11 -17.46 0.30 -7.27
C ASP A 11 -16.07 0.45 -6.66
N LYS A 12 -15.41 -0.69 -6.46
CA LYS A 12 -14.06 -0.77 -5.89
C LYS A 12 -12.99 -0.22 -6.84
N GLU A 13 -13.29 -0.10 -8.13
CA GLU A 13 -12.41 0.55 -9.10
C GLU A 13 -12.27 2.05 -8.80
N PHE A 14 -13.36 2.70 -8.39
CA PHE A 14 -13.41 4.15 -8.21
C PHE A 14 -13.33 4.57 -6.75
N VAL A 15 -13.78 3.71 -5.83
CA VAL A 15 -13.94 4.04 -4.41
C VAL A 15 -13.60 2.85 -3.51
N ASN A 16 -12.72 3.08 -2.54
CA ASN A 16 -12.45 2.11 -1.47
C ASN A 16 -13.14 2.51 -0.17
N MET A 17 -13.89 1.58 0.43
CA MET A 17 -14.54 1.80 1.72
C MET A 17 -13.55 1.57 2.88
N SER A 18 -13.58 2.49 3.84
CA SER A 18 -12.83 2.36 5.09
C SER A 18 -13.40 1.23 5.95
N SER A 19 -12.55 0.36 6.47
CA SER A 19 -12.97 -0.69 7.41
C SER A 19 -13.00 -0.23 8.88
N TYR A 20 -12.60 1.01 9.17
CA TYR A 20 -12.38 1.49 10.54
C TYR A 20 -12.70 2.97 10.77
N LYS A 21 -13.07 3.73 9.72
CA LYS A 21 -13.51 5.12 9.83
C LYS A 21 -14.90 5.28 9.25
N THR A 22 -15.76 5.94 9.99
CA THR A 22 -17.12 6.31 9.58
C THR A 22 -17.25 7.84 9.54
N ASP A 23 -18.12 8.32 8.68
CA ASP A 23 -18.51 9.73 8.65
C ASP A 23 -19.39 10.04 9.86
N ALA A 24 -19.02 11.08 10.62
CA ALA A 24 -19.68 11.41 11.88
C ALA A 24 -21.16 11.84 11.70
N LYS A 25 -21.54 12.36 10.53
CA LYS A 25 -22.91 12.80 10.25
C LYS A 25 -23.82 11.67 9.79
N SER A 26 -23.33 10.80 8.93
CA SER A 26 -24.11 9.73 8.31
C SER A 26 -23.94 8.35 8.98
N GLY A 27 -22.92 8.16 9.80
CA GLY A 27 -22.55 6.87 10.41
C GLY A 27 -22.05 5.83 9.40
N LYS A 28 -22.00 6.16 8.11
CA LYS A 28 -21.55 5.26 7.04
C LYS A 28 -20.03 5.22 6.96
N PRO A 29 -19.42 4.13 6.44
CA PRO A 29 -17.99 4.09 6.18
C PRO A 29 -17.52 5.26 5.30
N ILE A 30 -16.37 5.82 5.64
CA ILE A 30 -15.68 6.80 4.80
C ILE A 30 -15.29 6.11 3.49
N LYS A 31 -15.55 6.79 2.38
CA LYS A 31 -15.25 6.36 1.01
C LYS A 31 -14.05 7.13 0.47
N TYR A 32 -12.97 6.41 0.19
CA TYR A 32 -11.74 6.96 -0.37
C TYR A 32 -11.76 6.91 -1.89
N LEU A 33 -11.81 8.08 -2.50
CA LEU A 33 -11.75 8.23 -3.96
C LEU A 33 -10.38 7.74 -4.48
N GLN A 34 -10.38 6.87 -5.49
CA GLN A 34 -9.16 6.30 -6.06
C GLN A 34 -8.41 7.30 -6.96
N ASP A 35 -9.16 8.22 -7.58
CA ASP A 35 -8.67 9.24 -8.50
C ASP A 35 -9.17 10.64 -8.13
N THR A 36 -8.74 11.66 -8.88
CA THR A 36 -9.21 13.04 -8.75
C THR A 36 -10.71 13.13 -9.01
N LYS A 37 -11.38 14.10 -8.37
CA LYS A 37 -12.81 14.35 -8.61
C LYS A 37 -13.11 14.58 -10.10
N LYS A 38 -12.17 15.19 -10.84
CA LYS A 38 -12.26 15.45 -12.28
C LYS A 38 -12.19 14.16 -13.09
N ALA A 39 -11.19 13.30 -12.86
CA ALA A 39 -11.06 12.04 -13.58
C ALA A 39 -12.25 11.10 -13.31
N LEU A 40 -12.73 11.06 -12.06
CA LEU A 40 -13.94 10.30 -11.72
C LEU A 40 -15.19 10.83 -12.42
N TRP A 41 -15.31 12.15 -12.56
CA TRP A 41 -16.39 12.73 -13.35
C TRP A 41 -16.30 12.36 -14.82
N GLU A 42 -15.12 12.46 -15.44
CA GLU A 42 -14.91 12.14 -16.86
C GLU A 42 -15.32 10.69 -17.14
N ARG A 43 -14.91 9.75 -16.29
CA ARG A 43 -15.33 8.34 -16.38
C ARG A 43 -16.83 8.16 -16.18
N PHE A 44 -17.41 8.83 -15.19
CA PHE A 44 -18.85 8.78 -14.96
C PHE A 44 -19.65 9.32 -16.17
N ALA A 45 -19.19 10.41 -16.78
CA ALA A 45 -19.84 11.02 -17.93
C ALA A 45 -19.72 10.15 -19.19
N GLU A 46 -18.61 9.42 -19.33
CA GLU A 46 -18.41 8.44 -20.40
C GLU A 46 -19.32 7.22 -20.22
N GLU A 47 -19.41 6.67 -19.01
CA GLU A 47 -20.25 5.50 -18.69
C GLU A 47 -21.74 5.83 -18.69
N TYR A 48 -22.10 7.05 -18.29
CA TYR A 48 -23.49 7.54 -18.22
C TYR A 48 -23.65 8.88 -18.96
N PRO A 49 -23.70 8.89 -20.31
CA PRO A 49 -23.79 10.13 -21.10
C PRO A 49 -25.05 10.96 -20.84
N ASN A 50 -26.16 10.28 -20.49
CA ASN A 50 -27.43 10.89 -20.09
C ASN A 50 -27.61 10.91 -18.56
N GLY A 51 -26.50 10.77 -17.82
CA GLY A 51 -26.46 10.75 -16.37
C GLY A 51 -26.68 12.13 -15.74
N MET A 52 -26.28 12.26 -14.48
CA MET A 52 -26.38 13.52 -13.78
C MET A 52 -25.37 14.56 -14.32
N ARG A 53 -25.66 15.84 -14.09
CA ARG A 53 -24.77 16.94 -14.50
C ARG A 53 -23.55 17.03 -13.59
N HIS A 54 -22.45 17.58 -14.12
CA HIS A 54 -21.18 17.80 -13.42
C HIS A 54 -21.34 18.44 -12.04
N THR A 55 -22.12 19.52 -11.95
CA THR A 55 -22.38 20.23 -10.68
C THR A 55 -23.06 19.33 -9.66
N SER A 56 -24.06 18.54 -10.07
CA SER A 56 -24.74 17.60 -9.18
C SER A 56 -23.80 16.48 -8.72
N PHE A 57 -22.91 15.99 -9.60
CA PHE A 57 -21.91 14.99 -9.25
C PHE A 57 -20.92 15.53 -8.21
N MET A 58 -20.44 16.76 -8.39
CA MET A 58 -19.52 17.40 -7.43
C MET A 58 -20.16 17.60 -6.06
N ILE A 59 -21.42 18.03 -6.01
CA ILE A 59 -22.19 18.17 -4.76
C ILE A 59 -22.27 16.82 -4.01
N CYS A 60 -22.46 15.70 -4.73
CA CYS A 60 -22.46 14.38 -4.09
C CYS A 60 -21.11 14.02 -3.44
N LEU A 61 -20.00 14.53 -3.98
CA LEU A 61 -18.63 14.32 -3.47
C LEU A 61 -18.18 15.37 -2.45
N GLU A 62 -19.01 16.37 -2.13
CA GLU A 62 -18.71 17.38 -1.11
C GLU A 62 -19.16 16.97 0.30
N GLY A 63 -19.97 15.92 0.41
CA GLY A 63 -20.32 15.32 1.70
C GLY A 63 -19.08 14.73 2.40
N GLY A 64 -18.99 14.91 3.73
CA GLY A 64 -17.87 14.41 4.56
C GLY A 64 -17.60 12.91 4.48
N GLN A 65 -18.51 12.15 3.86
CA GLN A 65 -18.35 10.73 3.56
C GLN A 65 -17.27 10.46 2.48
N TYR A 66 -17.06 11.37 1.53
CA TYR A 66 -16.15 11.17 0.40
C TYR A 66 -14.87 11.97 0.59
N VAL A 67 -13.79 11.27 0.92
CA VAL A 67 -12.50 11.90 1.21
C VAL A 67 -11.57 11.68 0.03
N TYR A 68 -11.28 12.76 -0.70
CA TYR A 68 -10.21 12.77 -1.70
C TYR A 68 -8.87 12.87 -0.98
N ARG A 69 -8.16 11.74 -0.81
CA ARG A 69 -6.73 11.64 -0.41
C ARG A 69 -6.21 12.59 0.70
N GLU A 70 -7.05 13.28 1.46
CA GLU A 70 -6.60 14.37 2.37
C GLU A 70 -6.29 13.90 3.78
N ASN A 71 -6.65 12.68 4.17
CA ASN A 71 -6.24 12.12 5.45
C ASN A 71 -5.86 10.64 5.34
N LEU A 72 -5.20 10.35 4.24
CA LEU A 72 -4.31 9.24 4.17
C LEU A 72 -3.10 9.57 5.08
N GLY A 73 -3.19 9.11 6.32
CA GLY A 73 -2.12 8.28 6.88
C GLY A 73 -1.89 7.10 5.92
N GLY A 74 -1.38 7.42 4.73
CA GLY A 74 -1.84 6.81 3.51
C GLY A 74 -1.36 5.42 3.28
N LEU A 75 -2.09 4.70 2.46
CA LEU A 75 -1.41 3.79 1.55
C LEU A 75 -0.33 4.62 0.84
N CYS A 76 0.90 4.41 1.28
CA CYS A 76 2.09 4.89 0.59
C CYS A 76 1.91 4.54 -0.88
N SER A 77 2.26 5.43 -1.82
CA SER A 77 2.12 5.06 -3.24
C SER A 77 2.91 3.81 -3.56
N THR A 78 4.03 3.54 -2.89
CA THR A 78 4.74 2.27 -2.98
C THR A 78 3.85 1.09 -2.55
N CYS A 79 3.00 1.23 -1.53
CA CYS A 79 2.01 0.22 -1.23
C CYS A 79 0.98 0.07 -2.35
N ASN A 80 0.48 1.18 -2.88
CA ASN A 80 -0.50 1.15 -3.95
C ASN A 80 0.08 0.51 -5.23
N ASP A 81 1.15 1.08 -5.74
CA ASP A 81 1.77 0.78 -7.03
C ASP A 81 2.47 -0.58 -7.00
N CYS A 82 3.11 -0.93 -5.87
CA CYS A 82 3.90 -2.16 -5.78
C CYS A 82 3.14 -3.31 -5.09
N GLY A 83 2.11 -3.02 -4.30
CA GLY A 83 1.30 -4.02 -3.62
C GLY A 83 -0.09 -4.13 -4.24
N TYR A 84 -0.96 -3.15 -3.97
CA TYR A 84 -2.40 -3.26 -4.23
C TYR A 84 -2.74 -3.37 -5.72
N MET A 85 -2.07 -2.60 -6.59
CA MET A 85 -2.25 -2.68 -8.05
C MET A 85 -1.79 -4.03 -8.58
N VAL A 86 -0.59 -4.46 -8.23
CA VAL A 86 -0.05 -5.78 -8.62
C VAL A 86 -1.00 -6.91 -8.21
N PHE A 87 -1.52 -6.88 -6.98
CA PHE A 87 -2.51 -7.87 -6.53
C PHE A 87 -3.86 -7.77 -7.26
N GLY A 88 -4.29 -6.57 -7.66
CA GLY A 88 -5.51 -6.39 -8.44
C GLY A 88 -5.38 -6.98 -9.85
N ASP A 89 -4.23 -6.74 -10.49
CA ASP A 89 -3.95 -7.19 -11.85
C ASP A 89 -3.75 -8.70 -11.90
N ILE A 90 -2.99 -9.28 -10.95
CA ILE A 90 -2.83 -10.73 -10.85
C ILE A 90 -4.14 -11.39 -10.37
N GLY A 91 -4.87 -10.76 -9.44
CA GLY A 91 -6.08 -11.30 -8.84
C GLY A 91 -7.28 -11.42 -9.77
N LYS A 92 -7.32 -10.65 -10.87
CA LYS A 92 -8.33 -10.82 -11.92
C LYS A 92 -8.13 -12.09 -12.75
N ARG A 93 -6.94 -12.73 -12.70
CA ARG A 93 -6.57 -13.80 -13.65
C ARG A 93 -6.44 -15.23 -13.11
N LEU A 94 -6.28 -15.55 -11.80
CA LEU A 94 -6.44 -16.94 -11.25
C LEU A 94 -6.15 -17.12 -9.72
N LEU A 95 -6.71 -18.21 -9.18
CA LEU A 95 -6.29 -19.12 -8.08
C LEU A 95 -6.33 -18.71 -6.58
N THR A 96 -6.88 -19.60 -5.75
CA THR A 96 -6.93 -19.57 -4.27
C THR A 96 -5.56 -19.36 -3.62
N LYS A 97 -4.49 -19.94 -4.20
CA LYS A 97 -3.10 -19.74 -3.74
C LYS A 97 -2.70 -18.25 -3.72
N LEU A 98 -3.12 -17.47 -4.72
CA LEU A 98 -2.81 -16.03 -4.79
C LEU A 98 -3.48 -15.28 -3.63
N GLN A 99 -4.72 -15.63 -3.30
CA GLN A 99 -5.44 -14.98 -2.19
C GLN A 99 -4.77 -15.25 -0.85
N GLU A 100 -4.28 -16.47 -0.65
CA GLU A 100 -3.52 -16.85 0.55
C GLU A 100 -2.20 -16.06 0.62
N LEU A 101 -1.50 -15.94 -0.50
CA LEU A 101 -0.27 -15.15 -0.62
C LEU A 101 -0.51 -13.67 -0.31
N CYS A 102 -1.54 -13.08 -0.93
CA CYS A 102 -1.97 -11.70 -0.68
C CYS A 102 -2.29 -11.48 0.80
N ARG A 103 -3.00 -12.44 1.42
CA ARG A 103 -3.36 -12.37 2.84
C ARG A 103 -2.11 -12.43 3.72
N TYR A 104 -1.20 -13.35 3.44
CA TYR A 104 0.06 -13.49 4.17
C TYR A 104 0.83 -12.17 4.14
N ILE A 105 1.11 -11.63 2.95
CA ILE A 105 1.95 -10.45 2.85
C ILE A 105 1.26 -9.21 3.45
N ARG A 106 -0.08 -9.08 3.33
CA ARG A 106 -0.84 -7.94 3.89
C ARG A 106 -0.99 -7.94 5.41
N ARG A 107 -1.04 -9.11 6.05
CA ARG A 107 -1.49 -9.22 7.44
C ARG A 107 -0.55 -9.99 8.35
N GLU A 108 0.21 -10.93 7.80
CA GLU A 108 1.01 -11.87 8.57
C GLU A 108 2.50 -11.60 8.44
N TYR A 109 2.99 -11.20 7.26
CA TYR A 109 4.42 -10.95 7.04
C TYR A 109 5.01 -9.96 8.06
N SER A 110 4.27 -8.90 8.40
CA SER A 110 4.70 -7.94 9.41
C SER A 110 4.92 -8.51 10.81
N LYS A 111 4.27 -9.64 11.12
CA LYS A 111 4.37 -10.30 12.43
C LYS A 111 5.62 -11.17 12.56
N GLU A 112 6.19 -11.57 11.42
CA GLU A 112 7.45 -12.33 11.36
C GLU A 112 8.69 -11.42 11.56
N LEU A 113 8.46 -10.10 11.61
CA LEU A 113 9.51 -9.10 11.71
C LEU A 113 9.70 -8.65 13.15
N GLU A 114 10.91 -8.83 13.67
CA GLU A 114 11.22 -8.58 15.08
C GLU A 114 12.02 -7.28 15.30
N VAL A 115 11.51 -6.45 16.21
CA VAL A 115 12.19 -5.28 16.75
C VAL A 115 12.06 -5.34 18.26
N THR A 116 13.16 -5.13 18.98
CA THR A 116 13.17 -5.10 20.45
C THR A 116 12.32 -3.94 20.98
N ALA A 117 11.93 -4.00 22.26
CA ALA A 117 11.26 -2.89 22.95
C ALA A 117 12.09 -1.58 22.92
N ALA A 118 13.43 -1.72 22.87
CA ALA A 118 14.37 -0.61 22.74
C ALA A 118 14.46 -0.02 21.31
N GLY A 119 13.67 -0.50 20.35
CA GLY A 119 13.67 -0.02 18.97
C GLY A 119 14.85 -0.50 18.14
N ILE A 120 15.56 -1.55 18.59
CA ILE A 120 16.69 -2.17 17.89
C ILE A 120 16.18 -3.28 16.98
N ALA A 121 16.58 -3.24 15.70
CA ALA A 121 16.26 -4.29 14.73
C ALA A 121 17.01 -5.59 15.07
N VAL A 122 16.28 -6.71 15.06
CA VAL A 122 16.84 -8.02 15.44
C VAL A 122 17.26 -8.80 14.18
N HIS A 123 18.33 -9.56 14.30
CA HIS A 123 18.71 -10.53 13.26
C HIS A 123 17.74 -11.71 13.28
N ASN A 124 17.36 -12.19 12.09
CA ASN A 124 16.55 -13.40 11.94
C ASN A 124 17.33 -14.38 11.07
N SER A 125 17.29 -15.68 11.39
CA SER A 125 17.96 -16.72 10.59
C SER A 125 17.34 -16.88 9.20
N CYS A 126 16.14 -16.35 8.97
CA CYS A 126 15.53 -16.20 7.66
C CYS A 126 15.81 -14.83 7.06
N ILE A 127 16.38 -14.83 5.85
CA ILE A 127 16.77 -13.60 5.13
C ILE A 127 15.57 -12.68 4.86
N SER A 128 14.42 -13.26 4.51
CA SER A 128 13.18 -12.54 4.22
C SER A 128 12.55 -11.89 5.45
N HIS A 129 12.94 -12.33 6.65
CA HIS A 129 12.45 -11.79 7.92
C HIS A 129 13.50 -10.98 8.68
N CYS A 130 14.74 -10.91 8.18
CA CYS A 130 15.79 -10.15 8.83
C CYS A 130 15.69 -8.65 8.49
N ILE A 131 15.17 -7.87 9.43
CA ILE A 131 15.07 -6.41 9.29
C ILE A 131 16.45 -5.78 9.08
N ARG A 132 17.47 -6.24 9.81
CA ARG A 132 18.85 -5.75 9.64
C ARG A 132 19.36 -5.97 8.21
N HIS A 133 19.03 -7.13 7.61
CA HIS A 133 19.39 -7.41 6.22
C HIS A 133 18.66 -6.47 5.24
N ALA A 134 17.37 -6.20 5.47
CA ALA A 134 16.59 -5.25 4.67
C ALA A 134 17.18 -3.81 4.71
N PHE A 135 17.86 -3.45 5.80
CA PHE A 135 18.60 -2.19 5.94
C PHE A 135 20.07 -2.25 5.49
N ARG A 136 20.53 -3.38 4.94
CA ARG A 136 21.93 -3.63 4.57
C ARG A 136 22.92 -3.51 5.73
N ASP A 137 22.45 -3.82 6.95
CA ASP A 137 23.21 -3.79 8.20
C ASP A 137 23.29 -5.20 8.86
N CYS A 138 23.33 -6.25 8.05
CA CYS A 138 23.45 -7.62 8.54
C CYS A 138 24.48 -8.41 7.74
N ASN A 139 25.55 -8.84 8.42
CA ASN A 139 26.60 -9.70 7.88
C ASN A 139 26.53 -11.15 8.42
N LEU A 140 25.46 -11.49 9.13
CA LEU A 140 25.24 -12.83 9.67
C LEU A 140 24.64 -13.75 8.60
N ASN A 141 24.84 -15.06 8.77
CA ASN A 141 24.26 -16.06 7.87
C ASN A 141 22.76 -16.20 8.08
N HIS A 142 22.03 -16.51 7.00
CA HIS A 142 20.59 -16.70 7.01
C HIS A 142 20.24 -18.10 6.46
N PRO A 143 20.50 -19.18 7.22
CA PRO A 143 20.37 -20.55 6.72
C PRO A 143 18.92 -21.03 6.58
N VAL A 144 17.94 -20.27 7.07
CA VAL A 144 16.53 -20.67 7.08
C VAL A 144 15.78 -20.03 5.93
N THR A 145 15.06 -20.84 5.16
CA THR A 145 14.11 -20.35 4.15
C THR A 145 12.69 -20.44 4.69
N CYS A 146 11.95 -19.33 4.68
CA CYS A 146 10.54 -19.32 5.06
C CYS A 146 9.68 -19.87 3.92
N SER A 147 8.95 -20.96 4.16
CA SER A 147 8.08 -21.57 3.15
C SER A 147 7.00 -20.63 2.60
N LYS A 148 6.46 -19.72 3.43
CA LYS A 148 5.48 -18.71 3.00
C LYS A 148 6.08 -17.57 2.18
N CYS A 149 7.35 -17.21 2.42
CA CYS A 149 8.05 -16.26 1.57
C CYS A 149 8.49 -16.93 0.26
N GLU A 150 8.94 -18.18 0.34
CA GLU A 150 9.34 -18.97 -0.82
C GLU A 150 8.19 -19.21 -1.77
N SER A 151 6.97 -19.39 -1.24
CA SER A 151 5.78 -19.58 -2.07
C SER A 151 5.45 -18.38 -2.97
N ILE A 152 6.00 -17.19 -2.68
CA ILE A 152 5.90 -16.03 -3.58
C ILE A 152 6.72 -16.31 -4.83
N PHE A 153 7.98 -16.71 -4.68
CA PHE A 153 8.87 -16.99 -5.80
C PHE A 153 8.37 -18.19 -6.60
N SER A 154 8.00 -19.28 -5.92
CA SER A 154 7.46 -20.46 -6.59
C SER A 154 6.16 -20.16 -7.35
N PHE A 155 5.32 -19.24 -6.84
CA PHE A 155 4.12 -18.81 -7.54
C PHE A 155 4.42 -18.12 -8.88
N PHE A 156 5.42 -17.23 -8.94
CA PHE A 156 5.80 -16.57 -10.19
C PHE A 156 6.41 -17.55 -11.20
N GLU A 157 7.21 -18.51 -10.74
CA GLU A 157 7.74 -19.58 -11.60
C GLU A 157 6.64 -20.50 -12.14
N GLU A 158 5.70 -20.94 -11.27
CA GLU A 158 4.51 -21.70 -11.69
C GLU A 158 3.68 -20.91 -12.73
N LEU A 159 3.53 -19.60 -12.53
CA LEU A 159 2.77 -18.74 -13.43
C LEU A 159 3.46 -18.58 -14.78
N LYS A 160 4.78 -18.35 -14.80
CA LYS A 160 5.58 -18.30 -16.04
C LYS A 160 5.53 -19.61 -16.81
N ALA A 161 5.57 -20.75 -16.12
CA ALA A 161 5.45 -22.06 -16.76
C ALA A 161 4.06 -22.31 -17.39
N ALA A 162 3.03 -21.61 -16.92
CA ALA A 162 1.65 -21.80 -17.36
C ALA A 162 1.18 -20.80 -18.43
N ILE A 163 1.94 -19.74 -18.71
CA ILE A 163 1.54 -18.68 -19.65
C ILE A 163 2.61 -18.43 -20.72
N SER A 164 2.22 -17.68 -21.76
CA SER A 164 3.12 -17.31 -22.85
C SER A 164 4.29 -16.44 -22.37
N GLU A 165 5.45 -16.62 -23.00
CA GLU A 165 6.69 -15.88 -22.72
C GLU A 165 6.52 -14.36 -22.88
N GLU A 166 5.55 -13.91 -23.67
CA GLU A 166 5.24 -12.48 -23.88
C GLU A 166 4.91 -11.72 -22.57
N TYR A 167 4.54 -12.43 -21.50
CA TYR A 167 4.21 -11.84 -20.19
C TYR A 167 5.36 -11.90 -19.17
N PHE A 168 6.50 -12.50 -19.51
CA PHE A 168 7.56 -12.78 -18.52
C PHE A 168 8.15 -11.49 -17.93
N GLU A 169 8.39 -10.47 -18.76
CA GLU A 169 8.88 -9.15 -18.28
C GLU A 169 7.91 -8.50 -17.30
N ILE A 170 6.60 -8.54 -17.58
CA ILE A 170 5.57 -7.97 -16.70
C ILE A 170 5.52 -8.75 -15.38
N LEU A 171 5.64 -10.07 -15.43
CA LEU A 171 5.68 -10.91 -14.23
C LEU A 171 6.92 -10.62 -13.38
N ASP A 172 8.09 -10.44 -14.00
CA ASP A 172 9.31 -10.03 -13.31
C ASP A 172 9.13 -8.67 -12.64
N GLU A 173 8.53 -7.70 -13.34
CA GLU A 173 8.23 -6.39 -12.78
C GLU A 173 7.29 -6.49 -11.57
N TYR A 174 6.26 -7.33 -11.65
CA TYR A 174 5.31 -7.57 -10.55
C TYR A 174 5.97 -8.24 -9.35
N GLN A 175 6.84 -9.22 -9.59
CA GLN A 175 7.60 -9.87 -8.53
C GLN A 175 8.52 -8.87 -7.82
N GLN A 176 9.24 -8.04 -8.57
CA GLN A 176 10.10 -6.99 -7.99
C GLN A 176 9.31 -5.95 -7.21
N LYS A 177 8.14 -5.55 -7.71
CA LYS A 177 7.20 -4.68 -6.99
C LYS A 177 6.77 -5.31 -5.65
N LEU A 178 6.41 -6.58 -5.63
CA LEU A 178 6.03 -7.25 -4.38
C LEU A 178 7.19 -7.32 -3.37
N ILE A 179 8.42 -7.58 -3.83
CA ILE A 179 9.62 -7.55 -2.98
C ILE A 179 9.83 -6.14 -2.41
N ALA A 180 9.72 -5.11 -3.25
CA ALA A 180 9.83 -3.72 -2.81
C ALA A 180 8.75 -3.35 -1.78
N TRP A 181 7.55 -3.90 -1.95
CA TRP A 181 6.45 -3.72 -1.01
C TRP A 181 6.69 -4.40 0.34
N MET A 182 7.21 -5.64 0.35
CA MET A 182 7.65 -6.32 1.58
C MET A 182 8.71 -5.51 2.33
N ALA A 183 9.73 -5.02 1.61
CA ALA A 183 10.75 -4.16 2.19
C ALA A 183 10.17 -2.85 2.75
N HIS A 184 9.17 -2.26 2.08
CA HIS A 184 8.46 -1.09 2.59
C HIS A 184 7.73 -1.40 3.92
N HIS A 185 7.05 -2.53 4.00
CA HIS A 185 6.39 -2.97 5.24
C HIS A 185 7.39 -3.14 6.40
N ALA A 186 8.54 -3.77 6.15
CA ALA A 186 9.58 -3.94 7.16
C ALA A 186 10.08 -2.59 7.72
N ARG A 187 10.33 -1.64 6.82
CA ARG A 187 10.78 -0.29 7.19
C ARG A 187 9.72 0.49 7.97
N LYS A 188 8.46 0.39 7.55
CA LYS A 188 7.33 1.02 8.25
C LYS A 188 7.21 0.52 9.68
N ILE A 189 7.35 -0.79 9.91
CA ILE A 189 7.27 -1.38 11.25
C ILE A 189 8.42 -0.88 12.11
N TYR A 190 9.65 -0.96 11.59
CA TYR A 190 10.83 -0.47 12.29
C TYR A 190 10.70 1.01 12.69
N LEU A 191 10.33 1.89 11.76
CA LEU A 191 10.16 3.33 12.01
C LEU A 191 9.07 3.62 13.05
N ASN A 192 7.93 2.93 12.98
CA ASN A 192 6.84 3.11 13.93
C ASN A 192 7.27 2.72 15.36
N ILE A 193 8.01 1.61 15.51
CA ILE A 193 8.52 1.18 16.81
C ILE A 193 9.59 2.15 17.31
N HIS A 194 10.52 2.55 16.45
CA HIS A 194 11.59 3.48 16.79
C HIS A 194 11.04 4.84 17.26
N VAL A 195 10.02 5.39 16.58
CA VAL A 195 9.39 6.64 17.02
C VAL A 195 8.66 6.45 18.34
N ARG A 196 7.90 5.37 18.52
CA ARG A 196 7.26 5.08 19.80
C ARG A 196 8.28 5.01 20.95
N THR A 197 9.36 4.24 20.78
CA THR A 197 10.41 4.12 21.81
C THR A 197 11.09 5.44 22.13
N ASN A 198 11.29 6.32 21.13
CA ASN A 198 11.87 7.65 21.40
C ASN A 198 10.88 8.58 22.12
N LEU A 199 9.58 8.50 21.82
CA LEU A 199 8.56 9.24 22.54
C LEU A 199 8.42 8.79 24.00
N GLU A 200 8.54 7.49 24.26
CA GLU A 200 8.50 6.92 25.63
C GLU A 200 9.69 7.34 26.50
N LYS A 201 10.78 7.82 25.90
CA LYS A 201 11.98 8.32 26.61
C LYS A 201 11.92 9.81 26.93
N LEU A 202 10.88 10.52 26.50
CA LEU A 202 10.72 11.94 26.80
C LEU A 202 10.36 12.14 28.28
N ASP A 203 11.08 13.04 28.94
CA ASP A 203 10.71 13.60 30.24
C ASP A 203 10.03 14.97 30.05
N GLU A 204 9.77 15.67 31.16
CA GLU A 204 9.05 16.96 31.15
C GLU A 204 9.80 18.08 30.40
N GLU A 205 11.11 17.94 30.19
CA GLU A 205 11.95 18.90 29.43
C GLU A 205 12.32 18.40 28.03
N GLY A 206 12.05 17.13 27.73
CA GLY A 206 12.41 16.47 26.49
C GLY A 206 11.63 16.98 25.28
N THR A 207 12.33 17.25 24.19
CA THR A 207 11.72 17.59 22.89
C THR A 207 12.14 16.57 21.83
N VAL A 208 11.17 16.02 21.10
CA VAL A 208 11.41 15.14 19.94
C VAL A 208 11.09 15.89 18.65
N MET A 209 12.11 16.06 17.80
CA MET A 209 11.94 16.64 16.48
C MET A 209 11.77 15.53 15.44
N ILE A 210 10.55 15.39 14.94
CA ILE A 210 10.22 14.39 13.93
C ILE A 210 10.28 15.04 12.54
N VAL A 211 11.36 14.79 11.80
CA VAL A 211 11.51 15.28 10.43
C VAL A 211 11.33 14.11 9.46
N ASN A 212 10.39 14.25 8.53
CA ASN A 212 10.20 13.31 7.42
C ASN A 212 9.87 11.85 7.84
N TYR A 213 9.08 11.66 8.91
CA TYR A 213 8.71 10.35 9.50
C TYR A 213 8.09 9.31 8.55
N LYS A 214 7.53 9.77 7.44
CA LYS A 214 6.97 8.92 6.38
C LYS A 214 7.66 9.21 5.07
N ILE A 215 8.93 8.83 4.96
CA ILE A 215 9.64 8.87 3.67
C ILE A 215 8.93 7.92 2.70
N ARG A 216 8.54 8.46 1.55
CA ARG A 216 8.08 7.70 0.39
C ARG A 216 9.31 6.99 -0.17
N ILE A 217 9.29 5.66 -0.20
CA ILE A 217 10.44 4.90 -0.69
C ILE A 217 10.26 4.69 -2.18
N LEU A 218 11.07 5.38 -2.96
CA LEU A 218 11.16 5.16 -4.41
C LEU A 218 11.92 3.85 -4.67
N PRO A 219 11.50 3.03 -5.66
CA PRO A 219 12.19 1.79 -6.00
C PRO A 219 13.61 1.96 -6.56
N GLN A 220 14.08 3.18 -6.86
CA GLN A 220 15.30 3.38 -7.67
C GLN A 220 16.29 4.46 -7.18
N SER A 221 16.05 5.19 -6.10
CA SER A 221 17.06 6.15 -5.58
C SER A 221 16.97 6.36 -4.06
N ALA A 222 18.12 6.63 -3.46
CA ALA A 222 18.28 6.78 -2.00
C ALA A 222 17.77 8.13 -1.45
N ARG A 223 17.31 9.07 -2.30
CA ARG A 223 16.83 10.39 -1.87
C ARG A 223 15.98 11.05 -2.97
N GLU A 224 14.82 11.62 -2.58
CA GLU A 224 14.08 12.56 -3.44
C GLU A 224 14.85 13.89 -3.54
N THR A 225 14.93 14.44 -4.75
CA THR A 225 15.26 15.85 -4.97
C THR A 225 14.02 16.71 -4.73
N LYS A 226 14.21 17.96 -4.27
CA LYS A 226 13.13 18.89 -3.91
C LYS A 226 12.11 19.12 -5.04
N THR A 227 12.51 18.90 -6.29
CA THR A 227 11.69 18.95 -7.51
C THR A 227 10.67 17.80 -7.60
N GLU A 228 10.99 16.61 -7.09
CA GLU A 228 10.09 15.44 -7.09
C GLU A 228 8.99 15.57 -6.02
N PHE A 229 9.27 16.31 -4.94
CA PHE A 229 8.34 16.58 -3.84
C PHE A 229 7.13 17.46 -4.25
N PHE A 230 7.32 18.39 -5.19
CA PHE A 230 6.27 19.31 -5.67
C PHE A 230 5.62 18.87 -6.99
N GLY A 231 6.08 17.78 -7.60
CA GLY A 231 5.46 17.16 -8.77
C GLY A 231 4.15 16.44 -8.43
N LYS A 232 3.19 17.14 -7.84
CA LYS A 232 1.80 16.70 -7.84
C LYS A 232 1.34 16.69 -9.29
N ARG A 233 1.18 15.51 -9.89
CA ARG A 233 0.35 15.39 -11.09
C ARG A 233 -1.06 15.83 -10.66
N GLY A 234 -1.51 16.93 -11.27
CA GLY A 234 -2.89 17.41 -11.15
C GLY A 234 -3.89 16.41 -11.70
#